data_AF-A0A4Z0ABQ1-F1
#
_entry.id   AF-A0A4Z0ABQ1-F1
#
_cell.length_a   1.000
_cell.length_b   1.000
_cell.length_c   1.000
_cell.angle_alpha   90.00
_cell.angle_beta   90.00
_cell.angle_gamma   90.00
#
_symmetry.space_group_name_H-M   'P 1'
#
loop_
_entity.id
_entity.type
_entity.pdbx_description
1 polymer ?
#
loop_
_entity_poly.entity_id
_entity_poly.type
_entity_poly.pdbx_seq_one_letter_code
_entity_poly.pdbx_strand_id
1 'polypeptide(L)'
;MSIEPRDVEIAQEDQPLEAHEIRITNHGKINTWVDFALEFFEANEEKALVFHTLPVAKDKSKQAEETSGATATENADKRDETPKQDGRSKDAKKLHASTSLIPRLVSVVEIIKREYLKQMDSKKAMQMSGLHQYNEIGVLEDETPQDGNDEDRAEAIRRALEGTNNVRIEKTAFMRVTLCRKEIPALAQQGHTASETNAEQIGSGTAEETAEEGGRRHDGC
;
A
#
# COMPACT_ATOMS: atom_id res chain seq x y z
N MET A 1 -8.60 10.92 58.22
CA MET A 1 -8.04 11.14 56.87
C MET A 1 -8.71 10.13 55.97
N SER A 2 -9.70 10.57 55.19
CA SER A 2 -10.43 9.69 54.29
C SER A 2 -9.65 9.59 52.99
N ILE A 3 -9.24 8.37 52.63
CA ILE A 3 -8.64 8.08 51.32
C ILE A 3 -9.81 7.74 50.40
N GLU A 4 -10.15 8.63 49.50
CA GLU A 4 -11.13 8.32 48.46
C GLU A 4 -10.50 7.32 47.49
N PRO A 5 -11.18 6.20 47.16
CA PRO A 5 -10.71 5.30 46.13
C PRO A 5 -10.76 6.04 44.79
N ARG A 6 -9.63 6.11 44.08
CA ARG A 6 -9.63 6.54 42.69
C ARG A 6 -10.31 5.45 41.87
N ASP A 7 -11.44 5.78 41.27
CA ASP A 7 -12.04 4.96 40.24
C ASP A 7 -11.02 4.78 39.11
N VAL A 8 -10.62 3.52 38.89
CA VAL A 8 -9.75 3.14 37.79
C VAL A 8 -10.65 3.02 36.57
N GLU A 9 -10.64 4.05 35.71
CA GLU A 9 -11.41 4.01 34.48
C GLU A 9 -11.03 2.78 33.64
N ILE A 10 -12.08 2.09 33.20
CA ILE A 10 -12.04 0.76 32.61
C ILE A 10 -11.28 0.80 31.30
N ALA A 11 -10.32 -0.12 31.13
CA ALA A 11 -9.68 -0.34 29.84
C ALA A 11 -10.75 -0.71 28.80
N GLN A 12 -10.96 0.17 27.81
CA GLN A 12 -11.92 -0.10 26.74
C GLN A 12 -11.47 -1.34 25.96
N GLU A 13 -12.41 -2.23 25.70
CA GLU A 13 -12.18 -3.50 25.02
C GLU A 13 -11.56 -3.29 23.61
N ASP A 14 -10.71 -4.23 23.19
CA ASP A 14 -10.21 -4.38 21.81
C ASP A 14 -11.38 -4.67 20.84
N GLN A 15 -12.22 -3.66 20.58
CA GLN A 15 -13.12 -3.68 19.43
C GLN A 15 -12.25 -3.71 18.17
N PRO A 16 -12.39 -4.74 17.30
CA PRO A 16 -11.59 -4.81 16.09
C PRO A 16 -11.87 -3.56 15.26
N LEU A 17 -10.82 -2.78 15.00
CA LEU A 17 -10.89 -1.54 14.24
C LEU A 17 -11.65 -1.79 12.95
N GLU A 18 -12.83 -1.15 12.80
CA GLU A 18 -13.72 -1.37 11.65
C GLU A 18 -13.13 -0.67 10.42
N ALA A 19 -12.10 -1.30 9.86
CA ALA A 19 -11.31 -0.81 8.76
C ALA A 19 -11.91 -1.25 7.42
N HIS A 20 -12.01 -0.31 6.48
CA HIS A 20 -12.38 -0.64 5.11
C HIS A 20 -11.11 -1.00 4.32
N GLU A 21 -11.05 -2.20 3.73
CA GLU A 21 -9.87 -2.67 2.99
C GLU A 21 -10.03 -2.52 1.47
N ILE A 22 -9.00 -1.95 0.81
CA ILE A 22 -8.92 -1.75 -0.64
C ILE A 22 -7.63 -2.37 -1.18
N ARG A 23 -7.80 -3.35 -2.08
CA ARG A 23 -6.68 -3.94 -2.82
C ARG A 23 -6.28 -3.06 -4.01
N ILE A 24 -5.02 -2.63 -4.04
CA ILE A 24 -4.43 -2.01 -5.23
C ILE A 24 -4.17 -3.06 -6.30
N THR A 25 -4.48 -2.77 -7.56
CA THR A 25 -4.34 -3.71 -8.69
C THR A 25 -3.68 -3.07 -9.91
N ASN A 26 -3.18 -3.90 -10.84
CA ASN A 26 -2.46 -3.42 -12.03
C ASN A 26 -3.33 -2.57 -12.97
N HIS A 27 -4.64 -2.86 -13.03
CA HIS A 27 -5.56 -2.28 -14.03
C HIS A 27 -6.57 -1.28 -13.45
N GLY A 28 -6.65 -1.12 -12.12
CA GLY A 28 -7.49 -0.10 -11.50
C GLY A 28 -6.97 1.33 -11.77
N LYS A 29 -7.87 2.29 -11.92
CA LYS A 29 -7.53 3.70 -12.15
C LYS A 29 -7.17 4.37 -10.83
N ILE A 30 -6.09 5.14 -10.81
CA ILE A 30 -5.61 5.83 -9.60
C ILE A 30 -6.69 6.77 -9.04
N ASN A 31 -7.27 7.61 -9.89
CA ASN A 31 -8.30 8.57 -9.49
C ASN A 31 -9.46 7.89 -8.76
N THR A 32 -9.95 6.73 -9.24
CA THR A 32 -11.06 6.01 -8.59
C THR A 32 -10.76 5.60 -7.14
N TRP A 33 -9.51 5.29 -6.79
CA TRP A 33 -9.14 5.05 -5.39
C TRP A 33 -8.97 6.35 -4.59
N VAL A 34 -8.53 7.43 -5.24
CA VAL A 34 -8.37 8.75 -4.62
C VAL A 34 -9.73 9.37 -4.31
N ASP A 35 -10.62 9.42 -5.30
CA ASP A 35 -11.99 9.94 -5.21
C ASP A 35 -12.74 9.20 -4.10
N PHE A 36 -12.72 7.86 -4.11
CA PHE A 36 -13.31 7.03 -3.05
C PHE A 36 -12.72 7.33 -1.67
N ALA A 37 -11.40 7.48 -1.54
CA ALA A 37 -10.76 7.73 -0.24
C ALA A 37 -11.18 9.07 0.36
N LEU A 38 -11.28 10.10 -0.48
CA LEU A 38 -11.70 11.44 -0.06
C LEU A 38 -13.17 11.43 0.38
N GLU A 39 -14.07 10.84 -0.43
CA GLU A 39 -15.47 10.61 -0.05
C GLU A 39 -15.60 9.78 1.24
N PHE A 40 -14.76 8.75 1.41
CA PHE A 40 -14.75 7.90 2.59
C PHE A 40 -14.39 8.69 3.86
N PHE A 41 -13.38 9.56 3.83
CA PHE A 41 -12.96 10.38 4.97
C PHE A 41 -13.90 11.55 5.29
N GLU A 42 -14.68 12.01 4.30
CA GLU A 42 -15.80 12.95 4.55
C GLU A 42 -16.99 12.25 5.21
N ALA A 43 -17.30 11.02 4.79
CA ALA A 43 -18.45 10.26 5.32
C ALA A 43 -18.16 9.50 6.63
N ASN A 44 -16.91 9.13 6.91
CA ASN A 44 -16.51 8.29 8.03
C ASN A 44 -15.29 8.90 8.76
N GLU A 45 -15.53 9.70 9.80
CA GLU A 45 -14.43 10.37 10.51
C GLU A 45 -13.59 9.42 11.39
N GLU A 46 -14.18 8.29 11.82
CA GLU A 46 -13.60 7.39 12.81
C GLU A 46 -13.09 6.07 12.22
N LYS A 47 -13.48 5.72 10.99
CA LYS A 47 -13.10 4.46 10.35
C LYS A 47 -11.75 4.60 9.67
N ALA A 48 -10.92 3.56 9.80
CA ALA A 48 -9.65 3.46 9.11
C ALA A 48 -9.85 2.97 7.67
N LEU A 49 -8.99 3.43 6.76
CA LEU A 49 -8.96 3.00 5.37
C LEU A 49 -7.62 2.30 5.09
N VAL A 50 -7.66 1.01 4.77
CA VAL A 50 -6.49 0.16 4.57
C VAL A 50 -6.29 -0.10 3.08
N PHE A 51 -5.13 0.31 2.55
CA PHE A 51 -4.72 -0.02 1.19
C PHE A 51 -3.67 -1.12 1.20
N HIS A 52 -3.83 -2.18 0.40
CA HIS A 52 -2.94 -3.35 0.45
C HIS A 52 -2.59 -3.94 -0.92
N THR A 53 -1.49 -4.70 -0.97
CA THR A 53 -1.06 -5.47 -2.16
C THR A 53 -1.22 -6.99 -2.03
N LEU A 54 -1.86 -7.49 -0.97
CA LEU A 54 -2.14 -8.92 -0.80
C LEU A 54 -2.86 -9.51 -2.05
N PRO A 55 -2.58 -10.77 -2.41
CA PRO A 55 -3.24 -11.42 -3.55
C PRO A 55 -4.76 -11.57 -3.33
N VAL A 56 -5.47 -11.90 -4.40
CA VAL A 56 -6.87 -12.36 -4.25
C VAL A 56 -6.83 -13.68 -3.48
N ALA A 57 -7.44 -13.71 -2.29
CA ALA A 57 -7.77 -14.97 -1.63
C ALA A 57 -8.64 -15.78 -2.62
N LYS A 58 -8.10 -16.92 -3.11
CA LYS A 58 -8.90 -17.85 -3.89
C LYS A 58 -9.83 -18.55 -2.92
N ASP A 59 -11.05 -18.04 -2.79
CA ASP A 59 -12.11 -18.74 -2.06
C ASP A 59 -12.17 -20.19 -2.56
N LYS A 60 -11.96 -21.15 -1.65
CA LYS A 60 -11.99 -22.59 -1.96
C LYS A 60 -13.42 -23.10 -2.20
N SER A 61 -14.35 -22.22 -2.58
CA SER A 61 -15.72 -22.54 -2.95
C SER A 61 -15.81 -22.73 -4.47
N LYS A 62 -15.91 -24.00 -4.89
CA LYS A 62 -15.90 -24.52 -6.29
C LYS A 62 -14.50 -24.78 -6.88
N GLN A 63 -13.86 -25.85 -6.39
CA GLN A 63 -13.06 -26.72 -7.27
C GLN A 63 -13.70 -28.11 -7.35
N ALA A 64 -14.44 -28.32 -8.42
CA ALA A 64 -14.70 -29.62 -9.03
C ALA A 64 -14.80 -29.34 -10.54
N GLU A 65 -13.93 -29.98 -11.35
CA GLU A 65 -13.88 -29.92 -12.84
C GLU A 65 -13.60 -28.49 -13.41
N GLU A 66 -12.76 -28.21 -14.42
CA GLU A 66 -11.85 -28.92 -15.34
C GLU A 66 -10.68 -27.95 -15.67
N THR A 67 -9.54 -28.29 -16.30
CA THR A 67 -8.75 -29.52 -16.46
C THR A 67 -7.36 -29.14 -17.00
N SER A 68 -6.30 -29.91 -16.68
CA SER A 68 -4.97 -29.74 -17.27
C SER A 68 -4.79 -30.58 -18.54
N GLY A 69 -4.62 -29.94 -19.71
CA GLY A 69 -4.33 -30.65 -20.96
C GLY A 69 -4.29 -29.72 -22.19
N ALA A 70 -3.20 -29.78 -22.97
CA ALA A 70 -3.01 -28.94 -24.15
C ALA A 70 -3.58 -29.59 -25.43
N THR A 71 -4.11 -28.78 -26.36
CA THR A 71 -3.66 -28.75 -27.78
C THR A 71 -4.33 -27.63 -28.59
N ALA A 72 -3.88 -27.47 -29.85
CA ALA A 72 -4.30 -26.48 -30.85
C ALA A 72 -5.84 -26.40 -31.07
N THR A 73 -6.40 -25.38 -31.73
CA THR A 73 -6.35 -25.24 -33.20
C THR A 73 -6.80 -23.83 -33.66
N GLU A 74 -6.05 -23.29 -34.63
CA GLU A 74 -6.37 -22.30 -35.68
C GLU A 74 -7.47 -21.22 -35.48
N ASN A 75 -7.09 -19.97 -35.75
CA ASN A 75 -7.85 -19.12 -36.68
C ASN A 75 -6.91 -18.19 -37.46
N ALA A 76 -6.99 -18.27 -38.79
CA ALA A 76 -6.41 -17.33 -39.76
C ALA A 76 -7.42 -16.16 -39.97
N ASP A 77 -7.18 -15.04 -40.66
CA ASP A 77 -6.03 -14.40 -41.31
C ASP A 77 -6.42 -12.91 -41.48
N LYS A 78 -5.55 -11.95 -41.11
CA LYS A 78 -5.13 -10.78 -41.95
C LYS A 78 -4.47 -9.62 -41.17
N ARG A 79 -3.14 -9.58 -41.30
CA ARG A 79 -2.27 -8.43 -41.64
C ARG A 79 -2.64 -7.02 -41.14
N ASP A 80 -1.73 -6.41 -40.38
CA ASP A 80 -0.95 -5.26 -40.89
C ASP A 80 0.47 -5.23 -40.27
N GLU A 81 1.34 -4.35 -40.75
CA GLU A 81 2.80 -4.51 -40.72
C GLU A 81 3.58 -3.96 -39.49
N THR A 82 4.71 -4.62 -39.23
CA THR A 82 5.99 -4.23 -38.56
C THR A 82 6.20 -2.83 -37.93
N PRO A 83 6.98 -2.72 -36.82
CA PRO A 83 8.40 -3.10 -36.84
C PRO A 83 8.93 -3.97 -35.69
N LYS A 84 9.96 -4.76 -36.03
CA LYS A 84 10.78 -5.53 -35.11
C LYS A 84 11.60 -4.62 -34.20
N GLN A 85 11.64 -4.94 -32.90
CA GLN A 85 12.81 -4.69 -32.06
C GLN A 85 13.35 -6.00 -31.52
N ASP A 86 14.32 -6.57 -32.25
CA ASP A 86 15.22 -7.59 -31.73
C ASP A 86 16.10 -6.96 -30.64
N GLY A 87 16.04 -7.45 -29.39
CA GLY A 87 16.60 -6.69 -28.27
C GLY A 87 16.73 -7.37 -26.91
N ARG A 88 17.14 -8.66 -26.87
CA ARG A 88 17.51 -9.38 -25.62
C ARG A 88 16.42 -9.39 -24.52
N SER A 89 15.43 -10.24 -24.68
CA SER A 89 14.72 -10.84 -23.55
C SER A 89 15.70 -11.71 -22.72
N LYS A 90 16.44 -11.09 -21.81
CA LYS A 90 17.02 -11.80 -20.66
C LYS A 90 15.90 -12.05 -19.66
N ASP A 91 15.85 -13.24 -19.09
CA ASP A 91 14.86 -13.69 -18.11
C ASP A 91 14.94 -12.92 -16.79
N ALA A 92 14.49 -11.67 -16.82
CA ALA A 92 14.13 -10.93 -15.63
C ALA A 92 12.93 -11.64 -15.00
N LYS A 93 13.21 -12.48 -13.98
CA LYS A 93 12.20 -13.12 -13.14
C LYS A 93 11.15 -12.08 -12.79
N LYS A 94 9.93 -12.25 -13.32
CA LYS A 94 8.84 -11.31 -13.12
C LYS A 94 8.46 -11.34 -11.64
N LEU A 95 8.66 -10.24 -10.94
CA LEU A 95 8.31 -10.11 -9.53
C LEU A 95 6.84 -10.49 -9.31
N HIS A 96 6.54 -11.09 -8.15
CA HIS A 96 5.17 -11.42 -7.79
C HIS A 96 4.28 -10.16 -7.81
N ALA A 97 3.00 -10.34 -8.14
CA ALA A 97 2.05 -9.23 -8.31
C ALA A 97 2.06 -8.29 -7.09
N SER A 98 1.97 -8.85 -5.87
CA SER A 98 1.97 -8.10 -4.61
C SER A 98 3.19 -7.19 -4.43
N THR A 99 4.38 -7.67 -4.79
CA THR A 99 5.62 -6.90 -4.71
C THR A 99 5.72 -5.86 -5.82
N SER A 100 5.30 -6.21 -7.05
CA SER A 100 5.28 -5.29 -8.19
C SER A 100 4.30 -4.10 -8.02
N LEU A 101 3.30 -4.25 -7.15
CA LEU A 101 2.27 -3.24 -6.88
C LEU A 101 2.65 -2.24 -5.79
N ILE A 102 3.69 -2.49 -4.99
CA ILE A 102 4.09 -1.62 -3.87
C ILE A 102 4.35 -0.17 -4.33
N PRO A 103 5.10 0.10 -5.42
CA PRO A 103 5.29 1.48 -5.90
C PRO A 103 3.99 2.18 -6.31
N ARG A 104 3.01 1.43 -6.82
CA ARG A 104 1.68 1.93 -7.19
C ARG A 104 0.86 2.26 -5.94
N LEU A 105 0.88 1.39 -4.93
CA LEU A 105 0.24 1.63 -3.63
C LEU A 105 0.74 2.93 -2.99
N VAL A 106 2.07 3.09 -2.87
CA VAL A 106 2.67 4.32 -2.33
C VAL A 106 2.23 5.53 -3.15
N SER A 107 2.26 5.45 -4.48
CA SER A 107 1.81 6.55 -5.35
C SER A 107 0.35 6.97 -5.10
N VAL A 108 -0.56 6.00 -4.87
CA VAL A 108 -1.98 6.26 -4.57
C VAL A 108 -2.14 6.95 -3.22
N VAL A 109 -1.51 6.40 -2.17
CA VAL A 109 -1.52 6.97 -0.81
C VAL A 109 -0.98 8.41 -0.81
N GLU A 110 0.14 8.64 -1.49
CA GLU A 110 0.76 9.96 -1.59
C GLU A 110 -0.11 10.99 -2.31
N ILE A 111 -0.90 10.57 -3.31
CA ILE A 111 -1.89 11.45 -3.97
C ILE A 111 -3.06 11.74 -3.02
N ILE A 112 -3.61 10.73 -2.33
CA ILE A 112 -4.70 10.90 -1.35
C ILE A 112 -4.32 11.94 -0.29
N LYS A 113 -3.14 11.82 0.32
CA LYS A 113 -2.67 12.76 1.36
C LYS A 113 -2.56 14.20 0.83
N ARG A 114 -2.04 14.39 -0.39
CA ARG A 114 -1.94 15.72 -1.02
C ARG A 114 -3.31 16.32 -1.35
N GLU A 115 -4.24 15.55 -1.91
CA GLU A 115 -5.58 16.07 -2.22
C GLU A 115 -6.41 16.35 -0.95
N TYR A 116 -6.29 15.50 0.07
CA TYR A 116 -6.95 15.71 1.37
C TYR A 116 -6.49 17.01 2.05
N LEU A 117 -5.19 17.29 2.08
CA LEU A 117 -4.66 18.55 2.64
C LEU A 117 -5.13 19.78 1.85
N LYS A 118 -5.13 19.75 0.51
CA LYS A 118 -5.68 20.86 -0.32
C LYS A 118 -7.15 21.17 -0.02
N GLN A 119 -7.95 20.14 0.28
CA GLN A 119 -9.35 20.34 0.66
C GLN A 119 -9.49 21.03 2.02
N MET A 120 -8.56 20.81 2.97
CA MET A 120 -8.55 21.54 4.25
C MET A 120 -8.24 23.01 4.10
N ASP A 121 -7.19 23.34 3.33
CA ASP A 121 -6.77 24.72 3.08
C ASP A 121 -7.94 25.54 2.51
N SER A 122 -8.71 24.90 1.61
CA SER A 122 -9.88 25.48 0.95
C SER A 122 -11.10 25.65 1.88
N LYS A 123 -11.29 24.78 2.88
CA LYS A 123 -12.50 24.72 3.73
C LYS A 123 -12.36 25.45 5.09
N LYS A 124 -11.28 26.21 5.31
CA LYS A 124 -10.89 26.81 6.61
C LYS A 124 -10.66 25.77 7.72
N ALA A 125 -9.57 25.00 7.57
CA ALA A 125 -8.57 24.54 8.56
C ALA A 125 -8.81 24.43 10.10
N MET A 126 -9.90 24.89 10.71
CA MET A 126 -9.96 25.17 12.15
C MET A 126 -10.17 23.92 13.04
N GLN A 127 -10.45 22.75 12.48
CA GLN A 127 -10.81 21.54 13.25
C GLN A 127 -10.35 20.17 12.69
N MET A 128 -9.79 20.08 11.48
CA MET A 128 -9.40 18.77 10.92
C MET A 128 -7.90 18.51 11.12
N SER A 129 -7.60 17.43 11.85
CA SER A 129 -6.26 16.84 11.96
C SER A 129 -5.81 16.23 10.63
N GLY A 130 -4.49 16.20 10.41
CA GLY A 130 -3.87 15.53 9.27
C GLY A 130 -4.18 14.03 9.23
N LEU A 131 -3.81 13.36 8.14
CA LEU A 131 -3.90 11.90 8.10
C LEU A 131 -2.72 11.30 8.87
N HIS A 132 -3.06 10.45 9.84
CA HIS A 132 -2.14 9.48 10.42
C HIS A 132 -2.02 8.29 9.46
N GLN A 133 -0.79 7.84 9.25
CA GLN A 133 -0.43 6.75 8.37
C GLN A 133 0.35 5.69 9.16
N TYR A 134 -0.12 4.45 9.11
CA TYR A 134 0.55 3.28 9.67
C TYR A 134 0.96 2.34 8.54
N ASN A 135 2.26 2.08 8.42
CA ASN A 135 2.80 1.19 7.40
C ASN A 135 3.08 -0.21 7.98
N GLU A 136 2.74 -1.23 7.22
CA GLU A 136 3.03 -2.64 7.48
C GLU A 136 3.67 -3.26 6.24
N ILE A 137 4.74 -4.03 6.43
CA ILE A 137 5.39 -4.81 5.38
C ILE A 137 5.45 -6.25 5.88
N GLY A 138 4.87 -7.17 5.12
CA GLY A 138 4.81 -8.58 5.44
C GLY A 138 5.31 -9.46 4.31
N VAL A 139 5.37 -10.76 4.57
CA VAL A 139 5.82 -11.80 3.65
C VAL A 139 4.73 -12.86 3.58
N LEU A 140 4.21 -13.12 2.37
CA LEU A 140 3.02 -13.97 2.18
C LEU A 140 3.24 -15.42 2.67
N GLU A 141 4.47 -15.90 2.59
CA GLU A 141 4.86 -17.25 3.05
C GLU A 141 4.84 -17.39 4.59
N ASP A 142 4.82 -16.29 5.33
CA ASP A 142 4.73 -16.30 6.80
C ASP A 142 3.24 -16.30 7.27
N GLU A 143 2.26 -16.02 6.37
CA GLU A 143 0.81 -16.01 6.68
C GLU A 143 0.09 -17.34 6.42
N THR A 144 0.69 -18.29 5.68
CA THR A 144 0.04 -19.59 5.43
C THR A 144 0.06 -20.43 6.71
N PRO A 145 -1.12 -20.83 7.27
CA PRO A 145 -1.13 -21.74 8.41
C PRO A 145 -0.42 -23.02 8.02
N GLN A 146 0.43 -23.52 8.91
CA GLN A 146 1.36 -24.61 8.65
C GLN A 146 0.65 -25.98 8.72
N ASP A 147 -0.57 -26.08 8.16
CA ASP A 147 -1.44 -27.26 8.07
C ASP A 147 -0.93 -28.33 7.10
N GLY A 148 0.38 -28.34 6.83
CA GLY A 148 1.05 -29.46 6.18
C GLY A 148 1.17 -30.61 7.17
N ASN A 149 1.06 -31.85 6.68
CA ASN A 149 1.33 -33.02 7.51
C ASN A 149 2.77 -32.94 8.06
N ASP A 150 2.98 -33.30 9.34
CA ASP A 150 4.31 -33.23 9.97
C ASP A 150 5.36 -34.03 9.19
N GLU A 151 4.93 -35.07 8.48
CA GLU A 151 5.75 -35.90 7.60
C GLU A 151 6.24 -35.15 6.34
N ASP A 152 5.38 -34.37 5.68
CA ASP A 152 5.76 -33.50 4.54
C ASP A 152 6.78 -32.44 4.98
N ARG A 153 6.56 -31.88 6.17
CA ARG A 153 7.47 -30.91 6.79
C ARG A 153 8.83 -31.53 7.10
N ALA A 154 8.85 -32.76 7.65
CA ALA A 154 10.09 -33.47 7.94
C ALA A 154 10.87 -33.83 6.66
N GLU A 155 10.18 -34.23 5.59
CA GLU A 155 10.83 -34.50 4.29
C GLU A 155 11.38 -33.22 3.65
N ALA A 156 10.63 -32.11 3.70
CA ALA A 156 11.10 -30.81 3.21
C ALA A 156 12.37 -30.33 3.95
N ILE A 157 12.42 -30.50 5.28
CA ILE A 157 13.61 -30.19 6.09
C ILE A 157 14.79 -31.10 5.71
N ARG A 158 14.57 -32.41 5.58
CA ARG A 158 15.62 -33.37 5.16
C ARG A 158 16.21 -32.95 3.82
N ARG A 159 15.36 -32.67 2.83
CA ARG A 159 15.76 -32.26 1.48
C ARG A 159 16.49 -30.91 1.44
N ALA A 160 16.17 -29.98 2.35
CA ALA A 160 16.91 -28.73 2.51
C ALA A 160 18.30 -28.93 3.14
N LEU A 161 18.45 -29.91 4.03
CA LEU A 161 19.72 -30.23 4.71
C LEU A 161 20.68 -31.11 3.89
N GLU A 162 20.19 -31.84 2.89
CA GLU A 162 21.01 -32.71 2.03
C GLU A 162 22.08 -31.95 1.21
N GLY A 163 21.93 -30.64 0.99
CA GLY A 163 22.91 -29.79 0.28
C GLY A 163 23.11 -30.11 -1.21
N THR A 164 22.50 -31.18 -1.71
CA THR A 164 22.52 -31.62 -3.12
C THR A 164 21.74 -30.70 -4.04
N ASN A 165 20.85 -29.87 -3.49
CA ASN A 165 20.10 -28.87 -4.24
C ASN A 165 19.89 -27.62 -3.38
N ASN A 166 20.41 -26.47 -3.83
CA ASN A 166 20.26 -25.20 -3.11
C ASN A 166 18.79 -24.73 -3.19
N VAL A 167 18.01 -25.02 -2.15
CA VAL A 167 16.60 -24.59 -2.04
C VAL A 167 16.55 -23.07 -2.09
N ARG A 168 16.05 -22.53 -3.21
CA ARG A 168 15.80 -21.10 -3.36
C ARG A 168 14.52 -20.76 -2.62
N ILE A 169 14.66 -20.25 -1.40
CA ILE A 169 13.55 -19.64 -0.65
C ILE A 169 13.18 -18.35 -1.38
N GLU A 170 12.07 -18.39 -2.13
CA GLU A 170 11.45 -17.21 -2.70
C GLU A 170 10.52 -16.61 -1.64
N LYS A 171 10.67 -15.32 -1.34
CA LYS A 171 9.82 -14.59 -0.37
C LYS A 171 9.04 -13.50 -1.11
N THR A 172 7.74 -13.50 -0.93
CA THR A 172 6.78 -12.62 -1.60
C THR A 172 6.39 -11.49 -0.66
N ALA A 173 7.09 -10.37 -0.77
CA ALA A 173 6.78 -9.18 0.02
C ALA A 173 5.42 -8.57 -0.40
N PHE A 174 4.61 -8.21 0.58
CA PHE A 174 3.42 -7.38 0.45
C PHE A 174 3.53 -6.13 1.35
N MET A 175 2.66 -5.16 1.12
CA MET A 175 2.55 -3.97 1.97
C MET A 175 1.08 -3.68 2.26
N ARG A 176 0.80 -3.21 3.48
CA ARG A 176 -0.48 -2.60 3.89
C ARG A 176 -0.19 -1.19 4.39
N VAL A 177 -1.08 -0.26 4.10
CA VAL A 177 -1.02 1.13 4.56
C VAL A 177 -2.37 1.52 5.10
N THR A 178 -2.45 1.78 6.40
CA THR A 178 -3.66 2.23 7.08
C THR A 178 -3.63 3.75 7.18
N LEU A 179 -4.69 4.41 6.71
CA LEU A 179 -4.89 5.85 6.82
C LEU A 179 -6.11 6.14 7.70
N CYS A 180 -5.99 7.10 8.63
CA CYS A 180 -7.07 7.50 9.52
C CYS A 180 -6.91 8.96 9.98
N ARG A 181 -8.03 9.59 10.38
CA ARG A 181 -8.08 11.00 10.84
C ARG A 181 -7.79 11.18 12.33
N LYS A 182 -7.91 10.10 13.11
CA LYS A 182 -7.58 10.02 14.54
C LYS A 182 -6.40 9.06 14.72
N GLU A 183 -5.55 9.30 15.70
CA GLU A 183 -4.48 8.38 16.07
C GLU A 183 -5.07 7.04 16.57
N ILE A 184 -4.42 5.94 16.22
CA ILE A 184 -4.76 4.58 16.67
C ILE A 184 -3.59 4.04 17.52
N PRO A 185 -3.64 4.16 18.86
CA PRO A 185 -2.52 3.78 19.73
C PRO A 185 -2.14 2.29 19.64
N ALA A 186 -3.11 1.41 19.39
CA ALA A 186 -2.85 -0.03 19.23
C ALA A 186 -1.88 -0.32 18.05
N LEU A 187 -2.08 0.35 16.91
CA LEU A 187 -1.19 0.19 15.75
C LEU A 187 0.19 0.81 16.00
N ALA A 188 0.27 1.93 16.72
CA ALA A 188 1.55 2.52 17.13
C ALA A 188 2.37 1.57 18.02
N GLN A 189 1.70 0.82 18.92
CA GLN A 189 2.35 -0.13 19.82
C GLN A 189 2.76 -1.45 19.14
N GLN A 190 2.05 -1.88 18.10
CA GLN A 190 2.35 -3.09 17.33
C GLN A 190 3.59 -2.97 16.42
N GLY A 191 4.30 -1.83 16.45
CA GLY A 191 5.52 -1.62 15.68
C GLY A 191 5.30 -1.17 14.23
N HIS A 192 4.06 -0.84 13.86
CA HIS A 192 3.80 -0.17 12.59
C HIS A 192 4.51 1.19 12.57
N THR A 193 5.09 1.55 11.42
CA THR A 193 5.72 2.87 11.29
C THR A 193 4.63 3.94 11.20
N ALA A 194 4.32 4.55 12.34
CA ALA A 194 3.41 5.68 12.45
C ALA A 194 4.07 6.94 11.87
N SER A 195 3.34 7.66 11.03
CA SER A 195 3.73 8.95 10.49
C SER A 195 2.51 9.85 10.36
N GLU A 196 2.62 11.10 10.80
CA GLU A 196 1.56 12.10 10.64
C GLU A 196 1.91 13.00 9.45
N THR A 197 0.94 13.25 8.56
CA THR A 197 1.12 14.22 7.48
C THR A 197 0.56 15.58 7.85
N ASN A 198 1.46 16.44 8.35
CA ASN A 198 1.17 17.83 8.68
C ASN A 198 1.47 18.76 7.50
N ALA A 199 0.58 19.72 7.25
CA ALA A 199 0.67 20.67 6.13
C ALA A 199 1.97 21.49 6.14
N GLU A 200 2.52 21.77 7.32
CA GLU A 200 3.70 22.61 7.54
C GLU A 200 4.98 22.09 6.85
N GLN A 201 5.11 20.77 6.65
CA GLN A 201 6.31 20.19 6.02
C GLN A 201 6.36 20.33 4.49
N ILE A 202 5.25 20.71 3.84
CA ILE A 202 5.18 20.78 2.36
C ILE A 202 5.65 22.15 1.83
N GLY A 203 5.75 23.17 2.69
CA GLY A 203 5.98 24.57 2.29
C GLY A 203 7.43 25.04 2.13
N SER A 204 8.45 24.27 2.52
CA SER A 204 9.85 24.75 2.60
C SER A 204 10.60 24.86 1.26
N GLY A 205 9.90 24.72 0.13
CA GLY A 205 10.47 24.62 -1.22
C GLY A 205 10.38 25.85 -2.11
N THR A 206 9.76 26.96 -1.68
CA THR A 206 9.72 28.20 -2.47
C THR A 206 11.01 29.00 -2.30
N ALA A 207 11.92 28.85 -3.26
CA ALA A 207 13.09 29.70 -3.37
C ALA A 207 12.69 31.17 -3.59
N GLU A 208 13.28 32.04 -2.78
CA GLU A 208 13.09 33.49 -2.79
C GLU A 208 13.79 34.11 -4.02
N GLU A 209 13.10 34.16 -5.17
CA GLU A 209 13.57 34.87 -6.37
C GLU A 209 13.49 36.38 -6.12
N THR A 210 14.54 36.91 -5.48
CA THR A 210 14.71 38.34 -5.23
C THR A 210 14.90 39.09 -6.54
N ALA A 211 13.93 39.92 -6.90
CA ALA A 211 14.02 40.81 -8.05
C ALA A 211 15.08 41.89 -7.79
N GLU A 212 16.26 41.77 -8.41
CA GLU A 212 17.31 42.77 -8.31
C GLU A 212 16.98 44.01 -9.17
N GLU A 213 16.52 45.08 -8.52
CA GLU A 213 16.12 46.34 -9.14
C GLU A 213 17.34 47.17 -9.62
N GLY A 214 17.99 46.68 -10.67
CA GLY A 214 19.24 47.22 -11.22
C GLY A 214 19.10 48.50 -12.07
N GLY A 215 18.66 49.60 -11.46
CA GLY A 215 18.57 50.90 -12.15
C GLY A 215 19.94 51.44 -12.61
N ARG A 216 20.06 51.88 -13.87
CA ARG A 216 21.21 52.69 -14.33
C ARG A 216 20.80 53.76 -15.33
N ARG A 217 21.00 55.02 -14.94
CA ARG A 217 20.74 56.22 -15.75
C ARG A 217 21.77 56.34 -16.88
N HIS A 218 21.36 56.92 -18.00
CA HIS A 218 22.30 57.46 -18.99
C HIS A 218 21.76 58.76 -19.58
N ASP A 219 22.04 59.86 -18.88
CA ASP A 219 21.99 61.21 -19.46
C ASP A 219 23.31 61.45 -20.21
N GLY A 220 23.22 61.84 -21.48
CA GLY A 220 24.36 62.19 -22.33
C GLY A 220 23.89 63.01 -23.52
N CYS A 221 24.46 64.20 -23.69
CA CYS A 221 24.09 65.21 -24.69
C CYS A 221 24.55 64.85 -26.11
#